data_AF-A0A2E1VYK1-F1
#
_entry.id   AF-A0A2E1VYK1-F1
#
_cell.length_a   1.000
_cell.length_b   1.000
_cell.length_c   1.000
_cell.angle_alpha   90.00
_cell.angle_beta   90.00
_cell.angle_gamma   90.00
#
_symmetry.space_group_name_H-M   'P 1'
#
loop_
_entity.id
_entity.type
_entity.pdbx_description
1 polymer ?
#
loop_
_entity_poly.entity_id
_entity_poly.type
_entity_poly.pdbx_seq_one_letter_code
_entity_poly.pdbx_strand_id
1 'polypeptide(L)'
;MPLPESRCVLLSRGSLRALVYVLCLATFGASAHASDNLTLAEKARLFQIDLVERFLQDGQLRVRRRLPTTERPYVTYNMSDTAYMTGLYCATSTWRYLATGDPAAAAQARSAAAALSHLVAVTGVPGLLARASVASDAPWFDDGIWRQTPNGRHRWRGEVSSDQVDALVFGLFVYGHNLANNDERASIGRTVGAIVDAILANGRRIIGYDGQPTRWGHYELDYVTNREPMNALLLLQMVRVAQALTGDPRYEREYRQLVDIGYARIGETARSDDPPLDTNHSDDVLIALALYPLLELEQDATTRAHYLEAARRWFRGGRYPGIDVEANPFATFLHQHWTGNNDRAEYGLNTLRRLPLDMKWNPDTIATYADRFGFTFTADPLLPSRSNDPLPIAQRGRTWSFLVHNPYQVGGNRLESAPFETNGLDFLLSYWFGRSHGMVDAND
;
A
#
# COMPACT_ATOMS: atom_id res chain seq x y z
N MET A 1 11.74 82.12 18.44
CA MET A 1 11.99 80.70 18.09
C MET A 1 11.52 79.91 19.31
N PRO A 2 10.42 79.14 19.29
CA PRO A 2 9.84 78.33 18.21
C PRO A 2 8.34 78.62 17.86
N LEU A 3 7.92 78.00 16.74
CA LEU A 3 6.60 77.57 16.22
C LEU A 3 5.27 78.19 16.74
N PRO A 4 4.36 78.63 15.84
CA PRO A 4 2.98 78.93 16.17
C PRO A 4 2.00 77.77 15.91
N GLU A 5 1.15 77.57 16.91
CA GLU A 5 -0.29 77.29 16.90
C GLU A 5 -1.04 76.73 15.66
N SER A 6 -1.74 75.63 15.96
CA SER A 6 -3.20 75.43 15.83
C SER A 6 -3.86 75.39 14.45
N ARG A 7 -4.56 74.28 14.16
CA ARG A 7 -6.04 74.22 14.22
C ARG A 7 -6.60 72.84 13.87
N CYS A 8 -7.54 72.42 14.69
CA CYS A 8 -8.47 71.31 14.47
C CYS A 8 -9.55 71.73 13.46
N VAL A 9 -9.85 70.86 12.48
CA VAL A 9 -11.09 70.90 11.69
C VAL A 9 -11.60 69.48 11.53
N LEU A 10 -12.82 69.23 12.02
CA LEU A 10 -13.62 68.03 11.79
C LEU A 10 -13.88 67.81 10.29
N LEU A 11 -14.00 66.54 9.85
CA LEU A 11 -15.11 66.07 8.99
C LEU A 11 -15.11 64.55 8.74
N SER A 12 -16.30 63.98 9.00
CA SER A 12 -17.03 62.88 8.34
C SER A 12 -16.43 61.48 8.15
N ARG A 13 -17.22 60.50 8.60
CA ARG A 13 -17.16 59.06 8.31
C ARG A 13 -17.17 58.78 6.80
N GLY A 14 -16.16 58.05 6.34
CA GLY A 14 -16.12 57.41 5.02
C GLY A 14 -15.08 56.29 5.03
N SER A 15 -15.57 55.05 5.14
CA SER A 15 -15.02 53.84 4.52
C SER A 15 -13.49 53.68 4.44
N LEU A 16 -12.88 52.97 5.40
CA LEU A 16 -11.58 52.33 5.18
C LEU A 16 -11.63 50.86 5.63
N ARG A 17 -12.03 49.98 4.70
CA ARG A 17 -11.61 48.57 4.73
C ARG A 17 -10.15 48.55 4.24
N ALA A 18 -9.20 48.58 5.17
CA ALA A 18 -7.80 48.31 4.88
C ALA A 18 -7.48 46.88 5.33
N LEU A 19 -7.38 46.04 4.32
CA LEU A 19 -6.93 44.66 4.28
C LEU A 19 -5.58 44.52 5.02
N VAL A 20 -5.56 43.85 6.18
CA VAL A 20 -4.33 43.36 6.78
C VAL A 20 -3.97 42.05 6.08
N TYR A 21 -3.19 42.12 5.01
CA TYR A 21 -2.50 40.95 4.49
C TYR A 21 -1.38 40.61 5.48
N VAL A 22 -1.62 39.59 6.29
CA VAL A 22 -0.57 38.89 7.02
C VAL A 22 0.27 38.17 5.98
N LEU A 23 1.47 38.69 5.73
CA LEU A 23 2.50 38.03 4.95
C LEU A 23 3.13 36.93 5.83
N CYS A 24 2.42 35.83 6.02
CA CYS A 24 3.03 34.59 6.48
C CYS A 24 3.75 33.96 5.28
N LEU A 25 4.96 34.45 4.98
CA LEU A 25 5.94 33.72 4.19
C LEU A 25 6.35 32.49 5.01
N ALA A 26 5.61 31.40 4.84
CA ALA A 26 6.13 30.08 5.13
C ALA A 26 7.36 29.89 4.23
N THR A 27 8.54 29.83 4.84
CA THR A 27 9.76 29.40 4.19
C THR A 27 9.63 27.92 3.81
N PHE A 28 8.95 27.64 2.70
CA PHE A 28 9.08 26.37 2.00
C PHE A 28 10.42 26.36 1.27
N GLY A 29 11.47 26.05 2.02
CA GLY A 29 12.77 25.67 1.46
C GLY A 29 12.72 24.21 0.99
N ALA A 30 11.95 23.94 -0.06
CA ALA A 30 12.01 22.74 -0.87
C ALA A 30 11.62 23.18 -2.29
N SER A 31 12.33 22.72 -3.31
CA SER A 31 12.09 23.11 -4.71
C SER A 31 10.59 23.19 -5.00
N ALA A 32 10.12 24.35 -5.49
CA ALA A 32 8.70 24.62 -5.76
C ALA A 32 8.15 23.78 -6.93
N HIS A 33 9.01 22.99 -7.58
CA HIS A 33 8.71 22.17 -8.74
C HIS A 33 9.06 20.71 -8.46
N ALA A 34 8.36 19.78 -9.10
CA ALA A 34 8.74 18.37 -9.11
C ALA A 34 10.11 18.21 -9.80
N SER A 35 10.82 17.12 -9.50
CA SER A 35 12.12 16.79 -10.12
C SER A 35 12.00 16.36 -11.59
N ASP A 36 10.77 16.21 -12.10
CA ASP A 36 10.44 15.90 -13.48
C ASP A 36 9.31 16.81 -13.99
N ASN A 37 9.09 16.81 -15.30
CA ASN A 37 8.03 17.56 -15.96
C ASN A 37 6.84 16.68 -16.40
N LEU A 38 6.64 15.50 -15.80
CA LEU A 38 5.55 14.59 -16.12
C LEU A 38 4.26 15.01 -15.41
N THR A 39 3.14 14.90 -16.10
CA THR A 39 1.80 14.86 -15.47
C THR A 39 1.64 13.60 -14.61
N LEU A 40 0.61 13.53 -13.76
CA LEU A 40 0.36 12.30 -12.98
C LEU A 40 0.05 11.12 -13.89
N ALA A 41 -0.71 11.35 -14.97
CA ALA A 41 -1.04 10.32 -15.94
C ALA A 41 0.19 9.79 -16.70
N GLU A 42 1.12 10.65 -17.09
CA GLU A 42 2.37 10.24 -17.73
C GLU A 42 3.28 9.49 -16.75
N LYS A 43 3.38 9.95 -15.51
CA LYS A 43 4.12 9.27 -14.44
C LYS A 43 3.52 7.89 -14.13
N ALA A 44 2.19 7.77 -14.08
CA ALA A 44 1.49 6.49 -13.95
C ALA A 44 1.79 5.56 -15.13
N ARG A 45 1.75 6.07 -16.36
CA ARG A 45 2.08 5.29 -17.56
C ARG A 45 3.53 4.80 -17.52
N LEU A 46 4.46 5.66 -17.13
CA LEU A 46 5.88 5.32 -17.02
C LEU A 46 6.11 4.21 -16.00
N PHE A 47 5.58 4.34 -14.79
CA PHE A 47 5.67 3.29 -13.76
C PHE A 47 4.97 1.99 -14.18
N GLN A 48 3.85 2.07 -14.90
CA GLN A 48 3.14 0.89 -15.39
C GLN A 48 3.96 0.11 -16.43
N ILE A 49 4.62 0.81 -17.34
CA ILE A 49 5.51 0.20 -18.34
C ILE A 49 6.70 -0.45 -17.63
N ASP A 50 7.37 0.29 -16.75
CA ASP A 50 8.48 -0.20 -15.94
C ASP A 50 8.14 -1.49 -15.18
N LEU A 51 7.03 -1.47 -14.45
CA LEU A 51 6.55 -2.58 -13.64
C LEU A 51 6.34 -3.84 -14.49
N VAL A 52 5.69 -3.71 -15.64
CA VAL A 52 5.40 -4.84 -16.54
C VAL A 52 6.67 -5.36 -17.21
N GLU A 53 7.52 -4.47 -17.73
CA GLU A 53 8.73 -4.85 -18.46
C GLU A 53 9.80 -5.47 -17.55
N ARG A 54 9.92 -4.98 -16.30
CA ARG A 54 11.07 -5.30 -15.45
C ARG A 54 10.74 -6.00 -14.14
N PHE A 55 9.48 -6.13 -13.74
CA PHE A 55 9.11 -6.70 -12.44
C PHE A 55 7.98 -7.73 -12.48
N LEU A 56 7.23 -7.86 -13.58
CA LEU A 56 6.15 -8.83 -13.71
C LEU A 56 6.66 -10.13 -14.31
N GLN A 57 6.50 -11.25 -13.60
CA GLN A 57 6.89 -12.58 -14.08
C GLN A 57 5.81 -13.60 -13.72
N ASP A 58 5.23 -14.26 -14.73
CA ASP A 58 4.16 -15.26 -14.56
C ASP A 58 2.98 -14.74 -13.71
N GLY A 59 2.60 -13.48 -13.91
CA GLY A 59 1.56 -12.78 -13.15
C GLY A 59 1.96 -12.38 -11.72
N GLN A 60 3.12 -12.82 -11.23
CA GLN A 60 3.65 -12.43 -9.92
C GLN A 60 4.47 -11.14 -10.03
N LEU A 61 4.21 -10.19 -9.13
CA LEU A 61 4.97 -8.95 -9.07
C LEU A 61 6.18 -9.09 -8.15
N ARG A 62 7.38 -8.89 -8.71
CA ARG A 62 8.65 -8.95 -7.98
C ARG A 62 8.94 -7.64 -7.25
N VAL A 63 9.63 -7.71 -6.11
CA VAL A 63 9.77 -6.56 -5.18
C VAL A 63 10.98 -5.69 -5.51
N ARG A 64 12.18 -6.25 -5.44
CA ARG A 64 13.46 -5.53 -5.63
C ARG A 64 14.27 -6.23 -6.69
N ARG A 65 14.52 -5.55 -7.81
CA ARG A 65 15.31 -6.05 -8.94
C ARG A 65 16.79 -5.85 -8.65
N ARG A 66 17.53 -6.94 -8.52
CA ARG A 66 19.00 -6.92 -8.37
C ARG A 66 19.64 -6.80 -9.74
N LEU A 67 20.53 -5.83 -9.89
CA LEU A 67 21.27 -5.64 -11.13
C LEU A 67 22.36 -6.72 -11.31
N PRO A 68 22.68 -7.10 -12.56
CA PRO A 68 23.77 -8.03 -12.83
C PRO A 68 25.11 -7.54 -12.27
N THR A 69 25.94 -8.48 -11.83
CA THR A 69 27.33 -8.25 -11.39
C THR A 69 28.27 -9.19 -12.14
N THR A 70 29.59 -9.00 -12.01
CA THR A 70 30.58 -9.92 -12.57
C THR A 70 30.40 -11.35 -12.07
N GLU A 71 30.08 -11.54 -10.80
CA GLU A 71 29.82 -12.85 -10.20
C GLU A 71 28.47 -13.45 -10.61
N ARG A 72 27.50 -12.59 -10.96
CA ARG A 72 26.13 -12.97 -11.32
C ARG A 72 25.69 -12.17 -12.52
N PRO A 73 26.04 -12.60 -13.74
CA PRO A 73 25.78 -11.87 -14.98
C PRO A 73 24.32 -12.00 -15.43
N TYR A 74 23.37 -11.97 -14.50
CA TYR A 74 21.94 -12.07 -14.74
C TYR A 74 21.16 -11.29 -13.68
N VAL A 75 19.92 -10.94 -14.03
CA VAL A 75 18.98 -10.26 -13.12
C VAL A 75 18.35 -11.29 -12.19
N THR A 76 18.28 -10.98 -10.90
CA THR A 76 17.51 -11.74 -9.89
C THR A 76 16.73 -10.75 -9.03
N TYR A 77 15.91 -11.22 -8.09
CA TYR A 77 15.11 -10.35 -7.24
C TYR A 77 15.16 -10.79 -5.77
N ASN A 78 14.86 -9.86 -4.86
CA ASN A 78 14.43 -10.25 -3.51
C ASN A 78 12.92 -10.54 -3.53
N MET A 79 12.54 -11.68 -2.97
CA MET A 79 11.24 -12.34 -3.17
C MET A 79 10.41 -12.50 -1.91
N SER A 80 10.90 -12.03 -0.76
CA SER A 80 10.23 -12.20 0.53
C SER A 80 8.74 -11.83 0.47
N ASP A 81 8.39 -10.80 -0.31
CA ASP A 81 7.06 -10.18 -0.29
C ASP A 81 6.36 -10.21 -1.66
N THR A 82 6.66 -11.22 -2.49
CA THR A 82 6.05 -11.36 -3.82
C THR A 82 4.54 -11.56 -3.75
N ALA A 83 4.05 -12.42 -2.86
CA ALA A 83 2.62 -12.59 -2.61
C ALA A 83 1.93 -11.28 -2.22
N TYR A 84 2.57 -10.51 -1.33
CA TYR A 84 2.10 -9.19 -0.90
C TYR A 84 2.00 -8.21 -2.09
N MET A 85 3.09 -8.06 -2.85
CA MET A 85 3.12 -7.17 -4.02
C MET A 85 2.12 -7.60 -5.09
N THR A 86 1.93 -8.91 -5.30
CA THR A 86 0.98 -9.43 -6.28
C THR A 86 -0.47 -9.16 -5.85
N GLY A 87 -0.77 -9.22 -4.55
CA GLY A 87 -2.06 -8.84 -3.97
C GLY A 87 -2.42 -7.38 -4.27
N LEU A 88 -1.49 -6.47 -3.95
CA LEU A 88 -1.64 -5.05 -4.27
C LEU A 88 -1.77 -4.81 -5.77
N TYR A 89 -0.95 -5.48 -6.59
CA TYR A 89 -1.00 -5.36 -8.05
C TYR A 89 -2.33 -5.82 -8.65
N CYS A 90 -2.93 -6.87 -8.09
CA CYS A 90 -4.25 -7.37 -8.48
C CYS A 90 -5.33 -6.29 -8.26
N ALA A 91 -5.34 -5.66 -7.08
CA ALA A 91 -6.25 -4.55 -6.78
C ALA A 91 -5.99 -3.34 -7.67
N THR A 92 -4.72 -2.91 -7.80
CA THR A 92 -4.31 -1.79 -8.67
C THR A 92 -4.76 -1.98 -10.11
N SER A 93 -4.55 -3.18 -10.68
CA SER A 93 -4.95 -3.47 -12.06
C SER A 93 -6.47 -3.50 -12.23
N THR A 94 -7.20 -3.96 -11.20
CA THR A 94 -8.66 -3.92 -11.17
C THR A 94 -9.17 -2.48 -11.15
N TRP A 95 -8.65 -1.63 -10.26
CA TRP A 95 -9.05 -0.21 -10.22
C TRP A 95 -8.64 0.55 -11.47
N ARG A 96 -7.49 0.22 -12.08
CA ARG A 96 -7.11 0.75 -13.39
C ARG A 96 -8.15 0.42 -14.46
N TYR A 97 -8.65 -0.82 -14.50
CA TYR A 97 -9.73 -1.20 -15.41
C TYR A 97 -11.01 -0.41 -15.10
N LEU A 98 -11.43 -0.32 -13.83
CA LEU A 98 -12.63 0.44 -13.46
C LEU A 98 -12.55 1.91 -13.85
N ALA A 99 -11.36 2.53 -13.73
CA ALA A 99 -11.15 3.93 -14.07
C ALA A 99 -11.05 4.21 -15.59
N THR A 100 -10.75 3.21 -16.42
CA THR A 100 -10.36 3.45 -17.84
C THR A 100 -11.08 2.58 -18.86
N GLY A 101 -11.63 1.44 -18.45
CA GLY A 101 -12.13 0.39 -19.34
C GLY A 101 -11.04 -0.36 -20.12
N ASP A 102 -9.75 -0.17 -19.83
CA ASP A 102 -8.65 -0.77 -20.60
C ASP A 102 -8.63 -2.31 -20.47
N PRO A 103 -8.90 -3.07 -21.55
CA PRO A 103 -8.89 -4.54 -21.49
C PRO A 103 -7.53 -5.13 -21.09
N ALA A 104 -6.41 -4.43 -21.34
CA ALA A 104 -5.11 -4.88 -20.88
C ALA A 104 -5.01 -4.85 -19.34
N ALA A 105 -5.63 -3.86 -18.69
CA ALA A 105 -5.70 -3.81 -17.23
C ALA A 105 -6.54 -4.96 -16.66
N ALA A 106 -7.65 -5.30 -17.32
CA ALA A 106 -8.45 -6.46 -16.92
C ALA A 106 -7.70 -7.78 -17.07
N ALA A 107 -6.94 -7.95 -18.16
CA ALA A 107 -6.10 -9.12 -18.38
C ALA A 107 -4.98 -9.23 -17.34
N GLN A 108 -4.38 -8.11 -16.96
CA GLN A 108 -3.38 -8.02 -15.89
C GLN A 108 -3.95 -8.39 -14.51
N ALA A 109 -5.13 -7.87 -14.16
CA ALA A 109 -5.83 -8.22 -12.92
C ALA A 109 -6.15 -9.72 -12.86
N ARG A 110 -6.67 -10.28 -13.96
CA ARG A 110 -6.93 -11.72 -14.10
C ARG A 110 -5.67 -12.56 -13.94
N SER A 111 -4.57 -12.15 -14.57
CA SER A 111 -3.27 -12.84 -14.46
C SER A 111 -2.72 -12.78 -13.03
N ALA A 112 -2.83 -11.64 -12.34
CA ALA A 112 -2.41 -11.50 -10.95
C ALA A 112 -3.26 -12.36 -9.99
N ALA A 113 -4.59 -12.39 -10.19
CA ALA A 113 -5.48 -13.25 -9.41
C ALA A 113 -5.13 -14.74 -9.60
N ALA A 114 -4.88 -15.17 -10.84
CA ALA A 114 -4.43 -16.53 -11.13
C ALA A 114 -3.06 -16.85 -10.49
N ALA A 115 -2.13 -15.88 -10.49
CA ALA A 115 -0.84 -16.03 -9.83
C ALA A 115 -0.97 -16.18 -8.30
N LEU A 116 -1.88 -15.43 -7.65
CA LEU A 116 -2.18 -15.59 -6.22
C LEU A 116 -2.75 -16.99 -5.91
N SER A 117 -3.69 -17.48 -6.73
CA SER A 117 -4.18 -18.87 -6.60
C SER A 117 -3.07 -19.90 -6.83
N HIS A 118 -2.16 -19.66 -7.77
CA HIS A 118 -0.99 -20.51 -8.00
C HIS A 118 -0.07 -20.56 -6.78
N LEU A 119 0.16 -19.44 -6.09
CA LEU A 119 0.99 -19.41 -4.88
C LEU A 119 0.44 -20.27 -3.74
N VAL A 120 -0.86 -20.55 -3.71
CA VAL A 120 -1.43 -21.55 -2.79
C VAL A 120 -1.28 -22.96 -3.38
N ALA A 121 -1.65 -23.15 -4.65
CA ALA A 121 -1.66 -24.46 -5.28
C ALA A 121 -0.26 -25.11 -5.40
N VAL A 122 0.78 -24.30 -5.61
CA VAL A 122 2.16 -24.76 -5.84
C VAL A 122 2.75 -25.49 -4.63
N THR A 123 2.23 -25.25 -3.43
CA THR A 123 2.73 -25.91 -2.21
C THR A 123 2.29 -27.37 -2.12
N GLY A 124 1.19 -27.73 -2.79
CA GLY A 124 0.54 -29.04 -2.68
C GLY A 124 -0.17 -29.27 -1.33
N VAL A 125 -0.19 -28.29 -0.43
CA VAL A 125 -0.83 -28.37 0.88
C VAL A 125 -2.02 -27.39 0.90
N PRO A 126 -3.26 -27.87 1.10
CA PRO A 126 -4.43 -27.00 1.13
C PRO A 126 -4.28 -25.85 2.13
N GLY A 127 -4.50 -24.62 1.67
CA GLY A 127 -4.43 -23.41 2.49
C GLY A 127 -3.02 -22.90 2.83
N LEU A 128 -1.96 -23.65 2.50
CA LEU A 128 -0.59 -23.19 2.68
C LEU A 128 -0.19 -22.25 1.54
N LEU A 129 0.09 -20.99 1.88
CA LEU A 129 0.55 -19.97 0.94
C LEU A 129 2.07 -20.02 0.76
N ALA A 130 2.53 -20.01 -0.49
CA ALA A 130 3.91 -19.68 -0.82
C ALA A 130 4.10 -18.16 -0.90
N ARG A 131 5.24 -17.67 -0.39
CA ARG A 131 5.67 -16.27 -0.58
C ARG A 131 5.90 -15.94 -2.05
N ALA A 132 6.47 -16.89 -2.80
CA ALA A 132 6.86 -16.74 -4.19
C ALA A 132 7.00 -18.12 -4.88
N SER A 133 6.90 -18.13 -6.20
CA SER A 133 7.22 -19.29 -7.04
C SER A 133 7.97 -18.90 -8.32
N VAL A 134 8.86 -19.78 -8.76
CA VAL A 134 9.61 -19.69 -10.02
C VAL A 134 9.66 -21.07 -10.70
N ALA A 135 9.89 -21.09 -12.01
CA ALA A 135 10.25 -22.32 -12.71
C ALA A 135 11.54 -22.93 -12.13
N SER A 136 11.65 -24.26 -12.15
CA SER A 136 12.79 -24.97 -11.56
C SER A 136 14.13 -24.64 -12.21
N ASP A 137 14.14 -24.35 -13.50
CA ASP A 137 15.32 -24.02 -14.31
C ASP A 137 15.67 -22.53 -14.32
N ALA A 138 14.81 -21.67 -13.74
CA ALA A 138 15.08 -20.24 -13.69
C ALA A 138 16.40 -19.94 -12.92
N PRO A 139 17.37 -19.21 -13.50
CA PRO A 139 18.56 -18.82 -12.76
C PRO A 139 18.14 -17.87 -11.63
N TRP A 140 18.32 -18.30 -10.39
CA TRP A 140 17.86 -17.55 -9.22
C TRP A 140 18.86 -17.55 -8.09
N PHE A 141 18.97 -16.40 -7.42
CA PHE A 141 19.64 -16.29 -6.14
C PHE A 141 18.92 -15.31 -5.23
N ASP A 142 18.59 -15.77 -4.04
CA ASP A 142 18.28 -14.96 -2.86
C ASP A 142 18.75 -15.69 -1.58
N ASP A 143 18.45 -15.11 -0.42
CA ASP A 143 18.74 -15.69 0.91
C ASP A 143 17.67 -16.68 1.39
N GLY A 144 16.69 -17.01 0.54
CA GLY A 144 15.53 -17.81 0.89
C GLY A 144 15.74 -19.31 0.71
N ILE A 145 14.99 -20.08 1.50
CA ILE A 145 14.91 -21.54 1.33
C ILE A 145 13.82 -21.87 0.31
N TRP A 146 14.25 -22.43 -0.82
CA TRP A 146 13.39 -22.87 -1.91
C TRP A 146 13.08 -24.37 -1.82
N ARG A 147 11.81 -24.73 -2.00
CA ARG A 147 11.33 -26.12 -2.05
C ARG A 147 10.94 -26.47 -3.47
N GLN A 148 11.36 -27.63 -3.93
CA GLN A 148 10.98 -28.13 -5.24
C GLN A 148 9.60 -28.80 -5.15
N THR A 149 8.74 -28.54 -6.13
CA THR A 149 7.45 -29.25 -6.26
C THR A 149 7.68 -30.72 -6.60
N PRO A 150 6.82 -31.67 -6.17
CA PRO A 150 7.00 -33.10 -6.46
C PRO A 150 7.14 -33.44 -7.95
N ASN A 151 6.48 -32.69 -8.84
CA ASN A 151 6.58 -32.87 -10.29
C ASN A 151 7.84 -32.24 -10.92
N GLY A 152 8.72 -31.64 -10.10
CA GLY A 152 9.96 -31.01 -10.54
C GLY A 152 9.82 -29.72 -11.35
N ARG A 153 8.62 -29.20 -11.61
CA ARG A 153 8.40 -28.07 -12.53
C ARG A 153 8.64 -26.69 -11.91
N HIS A 154 8.40 -26.54 -10.62
CA HIS A 154 8.57 -25.27 -9.93
C HIS A 154 9.40 -25.40 -8.65
N ARG A 155 9.94 -24.27 -8.22
CA ARG A 155 10.38 -24.04 -6.86
C ARG A 155 9.49 -22.99 -6.20
N TRP A 156 9.29 -23.10 -4.90
CA TRP A 156 8.52 -22.13 -4.12
C TRP A 156 9.16 -21.81 -2.77
N ARG A 157 8.92 -20.60 -2.28
CA ARG A 157 9.43 -20.08 -0.99
C ARG A 157 8.31 -20.09 0.04
N GLY A 158 8.55 -20.67 1.22
CA GLY A 158 7.58 -20.76 2.33
C GLY A 158 7.77 -19.67 3.38
N GLU A 159 7.38 -19.97 4.63
CA GLU A 159 7.50 -19.10 5.81
C GLU A 159 6.78 -17.76 5.70
N VAL A 160 5.54 -17.74 5.20
CA VAL A 160 4.74 -16.51 5.11
C VAL A 160 4.51 -15.87 6.49
N SER A 161 4.21 -14.58 6.46
CA SER A 161 3.81 -13.72 7.56
C SER A 161 2.38 -13.21 7.28
N SER A 162 1.77 -12.54 8.25
CA SER A 162 0.38 -12.06 8.19
C SER A 162 0.14 -11.12 7.00
N ASP A 163 1.12 -10.27 6.68
CA ASP A 163 1.12 -9.33 5.55
C ASP A 163 0.89 -9.99 4.19
N GLN A 164 1.53 -11.13 3.90
CA GLN A 164 1.34 -11.79 2.61
C GLN A 164 -0.06 -12.42 2.47
N VAL A 165 -0.67 -12.89 3.56
CA VAL A 165 -2.04 -13.41 3.54
C VAL A 165 -3.05 -12.28 3.40
N ASP A 166 -2.88 -11.21 4.18
CA ASP A 166 -3.74 -10.02 4.15
C ASP A 166 -3.80 -9.40 2.73
N ALA A 167 -2.65 -9.13 2.12
CA ALA A 167 -2.60 -8.57 0.78
C ALA A 167 -3.15 -9.52 -0.31
N LEU A 168 -2.96 -10.84 -0.16
CA LEU A 168 -3.58 -11.82 -1.07
C LEU A 168 -5.10 -11.76 -0.97
N VAL A 169 -5.65 -11.79 0.25
CA VAL A 169 -7.10 -11.76 0.49
C VAL A 169 -7.68 -10.45 -0.01
N PHE A 170 -7.05 -9.33 0.30
CA PHE A 170 -7.43 -8.01 -0.22
C PHE A 170 -7.45 -7.97 -1.75
N GLY A 171 -6.37 -8.41 -2.42
CA GLY A 171 -6.28 -8.40 -3.88
C GLY A 171 -7.33 -9.27 -4.56
N LEU A 172 -7.59 -10.47 -4.01
CA LEU A 172 -8.63 -11.37 -4.51
C LEU A 172 -10.03 -10.87 -4.21
N PHE A 173 -10.25 -10.16 -3.11
CA PHE A 173 -11.51 -9.47 -2.84
C PHE A 173 -11.80 -8.40 -3.89
N VAL A 174 -10.86 -7.48 -4.13
CA VAL A 174 -11.05 -6.37 -5.07
C VAL A 174 -11.35 -6.92 -6.47
N TYR A 175 -10.58 -7.90 -6.94
CA TYR A 175 -10.82 -8.54 -8.24
C TYR A 175 -12.17 -9.28 -8.27
N GLY A 176 -12.42 -10.12 -7.26
CA GLY A 176 -13.58 -10.98 -7.16
C GLY A 176 -14.91 -10.25 -7.07
N HIS A 177 -14.90 -9.07 -6.43
CA HIS A 177 -16.08 -8.25 -6.25
C HIS A 177 -16.40 -7.40 -7.49
N ASN A 178 -15.37 -6.95 -8.23
CA ASN A 178 -15.55 -5.92 -9.25
C ASN A 178 -15.40 -6.40 -10.70
N LEU A 179 -14.67 -7.49 -10.95
CA LEU A 179 -14.25 -7.86 -12.31
C LEU A 179 -14.35 -9.35 -12.64
N ALA A 180 -14.22 -10.22 -11.65
CA ALA A 180 -14.27 -11.66 -11.86
C ALA A 180 -15.65 -12.12 -12.40
N ASN A 181 -15.63 -13.01 -13.38
CA ASN A 181 -16.86 -13.74 -13.75
C ASN A 181 -17.18 -14.82 -12.69
N ASN A 182 -18.31 -15.52 -12.85
CA ASN A 182 -18.76 -16.52 -11.87
C ASN A 182 -17.74 -17.67 -11.64
N ASP A 183 -17.11 -18.18 -12.70
CA ASP A 183 -16.15 -19.28 -12.59
C ASP A 183 -14.87 -18.85 -11.89
N GLU A 184 -14.39 -17.65 -12.23
CA GLU A 184 -13.23 -17.04 -11.58
C GLU A 184 -13.49 -16.76 -10.11
N ARG A 185 -14.65 -16.16 -9.81
CA ARG A 185 -15.10 -15.88 -8.44
C ARG A 185 -15.19 -17.16 -7.62
N ALA A 186 -15.73 -18.24 -8.19
CA ALA A 186 -15.76 -19.54 -7.55
C ALA A 186 -14.35 -20.10 -7.33
N SER A 187 -13.43 -19.92 -8.28
CA SER A 187 -12.04 -20.37 -8.16
C SER A 187 -11.27 -19.65 -7.06
N ILE A 188 -11.30 -18.32 -7.04
CA ILE A 188 -10.64 -17.53 -6.00
C ILE A 188 -11.32 -17.74 -4.63
N GLY A 189 -12.64 -17.97 -4.60
CA GLY A 189 -13.36 -18.33 -3.39
C GLY A 189 -12.86 -19.65 -2.79
N ARG A 190 -12.58 -20.67 -3.61
CA ARG A 190 -11.93 -21.90 -3.14
C ARG A 190 -10.52 -21.66 -2.60
N THR A 191 -9.74 -20.80 -3.25
CA THR A 191 -8.39 -20.42 -2.78
C THR A 191 -8.43 -19.75 -1.41
N VAL A 192 -9.23 -18.68 -1.27
CA VAL A 192 -9.36 -17.93 -0.01
C VAL A 192 -9.97 -18.81 1.07
N GLY A 193 -11.02 -19.57 0.76
CA GLY A 193 -11.66 -20.48 1.70
C GLY A 193 -10.70 -21.53 2.26
N ALA A 194 -9.83 -22.12 1.42
CA ALA A 194 -8.83 -23.07 1.88
C ALA A 194 -7.80 -22.46 2.86
N ILE A 195 -7.39 -21.20 2.62
CA ILE A 195 -6.50 -20.48 3.54
C ILE A 195 -7.21 -20.26 4.88
N VAL A 196 -8.44 -19.73 4.85
CA VAL A 196 -9.21 -19.44 6.06
C VAL A 196 -9.48 -20.71 6.86
N ASP A 197 -9.84 -21.80 6.19
CA ASP A 197 -10.08 -23.09 6.83
C ASP A 197 -8.82 -23.62 7.51
N ALA A 198 -7.66 -23.51 6.86
CA ALA A 198 -6.39 -23.90 7.46
C ALA A 198 -6.06 -23.05 8.70
N ILE A 199 -6.28 -21.73 8.65
CA ILE A 199 -6.03 -20.83 9.79
C ILE A 199 -6.95 -21.16 10.96
N LEU A 200 -8.26 -21.30 10.71
CA LEU A 200 -9.25 -21.61 11.74
C LEU A 200 -9.01 -23.00 12.36
N ALA A 201 -8.75 -24.02 11.53
CA ALA A 201 -8.47 -25.38 12.00
C ALA A 201 -7.19 -25.47 12.85
N ASN A 202 -6.21 -24.60 12.62
CA ASN A 202 -4.97 -24.54 13.38
C ASN A 202 -5.04 -23.64 14.63
N GLY A 203 -6.26 -23.33 15.08
CA GLY A 203 -6.49 -22.51 16.26
C GLY A 203 -6.14 -21.05 16.02
N ARG A 204 -6.48 -20.52 14.85
CA ARG A 204 -6.25 -19.12 14.43
C ARG A 204 -4.76 -18.79 14.26
N ARG A 205 -4.03 -19.70 13.63
CA ARG A 205 -2.60 -19.53 13.32
C ARG A 205 -2.29 -19.92 11.89
N ILE A 206 -1.34 -19.24 11.27
CA ILE A 206 -0.71 -19.69 10.03
C ILE A 206 0.36 -20.71 10.40
N ILE A 207 0.19 -21.94 9.91
CA ILE A 207 1.16 -23.02 10.07
C ILE A 207 2.03 -23.11 8.82
N GLY A 208 3.35 -23.12 9.02
CA GLY A 208 4.35 -23.25 7.97
C GLY A 208 4.41 -24.66 7.39
N TYR A 209 5.26 -24.82 6.38
CA TYR A 209 5.48 -26.11 5.72
C TYR A 209 6.11 -27.16 6.64
N ASP A 210 6.75 -26.72 7.72
CA ASP A 210 7.39 -27.54 8.74
C ASP A 210 6.42 -27.98 9.85
N GLY A 211 5.15 -27.59 9.74
CA GLY A 211 4.13 -27.89 10.74
C GLY A 211 4.17 -26.99 11.97
N GLN A 212 5.04 -25.97 12.02
CA GLN A 212 5.11 -25.01 13.12
C GLN A 212 4.37 -23.72 12.80
N PRO A 213 3.86 -22.99 13.81
CA PRO A 213 3.36 -21.64 13.61
C PRO A 213 4.44 -20.74 13.01
N THR A 214 4.07 -20.00 11.96
CA THR A 214 4.93 -18.96 11.41
C THR A 214 5.11 -17.83 12.42
N ARG A 215 6.25 -17.13 12.37
CA ARG A 215 6.63 -16.10 13.36
C ARG A 215 5.58 -15.01 13.59
N TRP A 216 4.87 -14.60 12.54
CA TRP A 216 3.94 -13.45 12.57
C TRP A 216 2.49 -13.84 12.27
N GLY A 217 2.22 -15.13 12.02
CA GLY A 217 0.89 -15.62 11.65
C GLY A 217 0.04 -16.01 12.85
N HIS A 218 -0.19 -15.07 13.77
CA HIS A 218 -0.90 -15.30 15.04
C HIS A 218 -2.18 -14.46 15.12
N TYR A 219 -3.32 -15.11 15.34
CA TYR A 219 -4.64 -14.46 15.45
C TYR A 219 -5.43 -14.96 16.67
N GLU A 220 -4.77 -15.62 17.62
CA GLU A 220 -5.35 -16.08 18.87
C GLU A 220 -5.84 -14.90 19.71
N LEU A 221 -6.90 -15.09 20.50
CA LEU A 221 -7.51 -14.01 21.29
C LEU A 221 -6.50 -13.31 22.22
N ASP A 222 -5.66 -14.09 22.91
CA ASP A 222 -4.61 -13.53 23.77
C ASP A 222 -3.59 -12.70 22.98
N TYR A 223 -3.16 -13.19 21.83
CA TYR A 223 -2.19 -12.51 20.98
C TYR A 223 -2.76 -11.18 20.45
N VAL A 224 -3.97 -11.18 19.89
CA VAL A 224 -4.58 -9.96 19.36
C VAL A 224 -4.97 -8.99 20.48
N THR A 225 -5.19 -9.45 21.71
CA THR A 225 -5.51 -8.55 22.83
C THR A 225 -4.25 -7.90 23.39
N ASN A 226 -3.16 -8.67 23.53
CA ASN A 226 -2.01 -8.29 24.36
C ASN A 226 -0.72 -8.01 23.58
N ARG A 227 -0.68 -8.34 22.28
CA ARG A 227 0.52 -8.20 21.43
C ARG A 227 0.25 -7.38 20.19
N GLU A 228 -0.70 -7.80 19.36
CA GLU A 228 -0.91 -7.24 18.02
C GLU A 228 -2.40 -7.08 17.70
N PRO A 229 -3.06 -6.02 18.19
CA PRO A 229 -4.49 -5.79 17.96
C PRO A 229 -4.90 -5.67 16.49
N MET A 230 -3.98 -5.23 15.62
CA MET A 230 -4.20 -5.21 14.17
C MET A 230 -4.61 -6.58 13.63
N ASN A 231 -4.03 -7.67 14.16
CA ASN A 231 -4.32 -9.02 13.68
C ASN A 231 -5.78 -9.43 13.93
N ALA A 232 -6.52 -8.75 14.82
CA ALA A 232 -7.96 -8.96 14.94
C ALA A 232 -8.71 -8.53 13.66
N LEU A 233 -8.34 -7.38 13.06
CA LEU A 233 -8.92 -6.90 11.81
C LEU A 233 -8.56 -7.83 10.64
N LEU A 234 -7.31 -8.31 10.59
CA LEU A 234 -6.86 -9.23 9.55
C LEU A 234 -7.67 -10.54 9.57
N LEU A 235 -7.89 -11.15 10.73
CA LEU A 235 -8.70 -12.37 10.79
C LEU A 235 -10.16 -12.12 10.40
N LEU A 236 -10.75 -11.00 10.84
CA LEU A 236 -12.11 -10.62 10.44
C LEU A 236 -12.21 -10.42 8.92
N GLN A 237 -11.24 -9.74 8.33
CA GLN A 237 -11.15 -9.52 6.88
C GLN A 237 -11.10 -10.85 6.13
N MET A 238 -10.22 -11.76 6.52
CA MET A 238 -10.08 -13.08 5.93
C MET A 238 -11.40 -13.86 5.92
N VAL A 239 -12.06 -13.97 7.07
CA VAL A 239 -13.32 -14.72 7.20
C VAL A 239 -14.46 -14.04 6.43
N ARG A 240 -14.54 -12.71 6.48
CA ARG A 240 -15.59 -11.94 5.79
C ARG A 240 -15.44 -12.02 4.27
N VAL A 241 -14.22 -11.94 3.76
CA VAL A 241 -13.95 -12.11 2.32
C VAL A 241 -14.21 -13.55 1.88
N ALA A 242 -13.86 -14.56 2.67
CA ALA A 242 -14.20 -15.95 2.37
C ALA A 242 -15.73 -16.15 2.27
N GLN A 243 -16.50 -15.58 3.21
CA GLN A 243 -17.95 -15.57 3.16
C GLN A 243 -18.46 -14.91 1.87
N ALA A 244 -17.95 -13.72 1.54
CA ALA A 244 -18.40 -12.98 0.37
C ALA A 244 -18.12 -13.76 -0.92
N LEU A 245 -16.92 -14.30 -1.11
CA LEU A 245 -16.52 -14.99 -2.36
C LEU A 245 -17.16 -16.37 -2.52
N THR A 246 -17.36 -17.11 -1.44
CA THR A 246 -17.89 -18.49 -1.49
C THR A 246 -19.40 -18.57 -1.34
N GLY A 247 -20.01 -17.64 -0.59
CA GLY A 247 -21.40 -17.74 -0.15
C GLY A 247 -21.64 -18.82 0.92
N ASP A 248 -20.61 -19.48 1.45
CA ASP A 248 -20.77 -20.53 2.47
C ASP A 248 -21.24 -19.89 3.81
N PRO A 249 -22.44 -20.25 4.32
CA PRO A 249 -22.98 -19.68 5.55
C PRO A 249 -22.17 -20.06 6.81
N ARG A 250 -21.23 -21.01 6.71
CA ARG A 250 -20.28 -21.29 7.80
C ARG A 250 -19.40 -20.09 8.11
N TYR A 251 -18.83 -19.43 7.10
CA TYR A 251 -17.97 -18.27 7.33
C TYR A 251 -18.73 -17.11 7.98
N GLU A 252 -20.03 -16.95 7.68
CA GLU A 252 -20.88 -15.98 8.40
C GLU A 252 -20.97 -16.30 9.90
N ARG A 253 -21.12 -17.58 10.26
CA ARG A 253 -21.15 -18.00 11.67
C ARG A 253 -19.80 -17.76 12.36
N GLU A 254 -18.69 -18.11 11.70
CA GLU A 254 -17.34 -17.86 12.22
C GLU A 254 -17.09 -16.36 12.42
N TYR A 255 -17.48 -15.54 11.44
CA TYR A 255 -17.35 -14.09 11.51
C TYR A 255 -18.13 -13.50 12.69
N ARG A 256 -19.42 -13.87 12.84
CA ARG A 256 -20.24 -13.43 13.97
C ARG A 256 -19.65 -13.88 15.30
N GLN A 257 -19.16 -15.11 15.39
CA GLN A 257 -18.50 -15.59 16.61
C GLN A 257 -17.26 -14.76 16.97
N LEU A 258 -16.44 -14.37 15.99
CA LEU A 258 -15.29 -13.48 16.23
C LEU A 258 -15.73 -12.09 16.70
N VAL A 259 -16.78 -11.54 16.09
CA VAL A 259 -17.37 -10.25 16.51
C VAL A 259 -17.91 -10.34 17.95
N ASP A 260 -18.65 -11.41 18.28
CA ASP A 260 -19.21 -11.64 19.62
C ASP A 260 -18.13 -11.81 20.69
N ILE A 261 -16.99 -12.44 20.35
CA ILE A 261 -15.81 -12.54 21.21
C ILE A 261 -15.15 -11.16 21.42
N GLY A 262 -15.39 -10.22 20.52
CA GLY A 262 -14.93 -8.83 20.62
C GLY A 262 -13.79 -8.47 19.67
N TYR A 263 -13.50 -9.27 18.63
CA TYR A 263 -12.42 -8.97 17.68
C TYR A 263 -12.59 -7.60 17.01
N ALA A 264 -13.82 -7.20 16.68
CA ALA A 264 -14.07 -5.89 16.06
C ALA A 264 -13.69 -4.75 17.01
N ARG A 265 -14.04 -4.86 18.30
CA ARG A 265 -13.68 -3.89 19.34
C ARG A 265 -12.17 -3.87 19.61
N ILE A 266 -11.51 -5.03 19.62
CA ILE A 266 -10.03 -5.11 19.74
C ILE A 266 -9.36 -4.36 18.58
N GLY A 267 -9.92 -4.50 17.36
CA GLY A 267 -9.44 -3.81 16.18
C GLY A 267 -9.48 -2.27 16.25
N GLU A 268 -10.22 -1.66 17.17
CA GLU A 268 -10.17 -0.21 17.39
C GLU A 268 -8.77 0.27 17.78
N THR A 269 -7.97 -0.58 18.44
CA THR A 269 -6.58 -0.27 18.83
C THR A 269 -5.57 -0.87 17.87
N ALA A 270 -5.95 -1.13 16.62
CA ALA A 270 -5.08 -1.78 15.63
C ALA A 270 -3.80 -1.01 15.35
N ARG A 271 -3.87 0.33 15.19
CA ARG A 271 -2.67 1.17 15.06
C ARG A 271 -2.07 1.37 16.45
N SER A 272 -0.77 1.09 16.61
CA SER A 272 -0.07 1.44 17.85
C SER A 272 -0.05 2.96 18.06
N ASP A 273 -0.31 3.38 19.29
CA ASP A 273 -0.24 4.79 19.71
C ASP A 273 1.11 5.09 20.37
N ASP A 274 2.19 4.81 19.62
CA ASP A 274 3.58 4.98 20.01
C ASP A 274 4.23 6.16 19.24
N PRO A 275 5.42 6.65 19.68
CA PRO A 275 6.17 7.64 18.93
C PRO A 275 6.37 7.20 17.47
N PRO A 276 6.08 8.06 16.47
CA PRO A 276 6.15 7.65 15.06
C PRO A 276 7.54 7.18 14.59
N LEU A 277 8.62 7.70 15.19
CA LEU A 277 9.98 7.24 14.88
C LEU A 277 10.24 5.78 15.26
N ASP A 278 9.53 5.27 16.26
CA ASP A 278 9.70 3.93 16.83
C ASP A 278 8.64 2.94 16.32
N THR A 279 7.66 3.43 15.55
CA THR A 279 6.53 2.64 15.05
C THR A 279 6.88 1.94 13.73
N ASN A 280 6.33 0.74 13.54
CA ASN A 280 6.40 0.02 12.28
C ASN A 280 5.31 0.50 11.31
N HIS A 281 5.68 1.35 10.35
CA HIS A 281 4.75 1.90 9.36
C HIS A 281 4.25 0.88 8.32
N SER A 282 4.78 -0.35 8.28
CA SER A 282 4.21 -1.39 7.43
C SER A 282 2.84 -1.85 7.93
N ASP A 283 2.61 -1.83 9.25
CA ASP A 283 1.34 -2.22 9.87
C ASP A 283 0.20 -1.30 9.43
N ASP A 284 0.49 -0.03 9.15
CA ASP A 284 -0.52 0.90 8.63
C ASP A 284 -1.10 0.48 7.29
N VAL A 285 -0.30 -0.14 6.42
CA VAL A 285 -0.83 -0.66 5.17
C VAL A 285 -1.67 -1.89 5.43
N LEU A 286 -1.26 -2.79 6.32
CA LEU A 286 -2.05 -3.98 6.67
C LEU A 286 -3.43 -3.60 7.24
N ILE A 287 -3.47 -2.61 8.14
CA ILE A 287 -4.73 -2.05 8.66
C ILE A 287 -5.60 -1.55 7.51
N ALA A 288 -5.03 -0.83 6.55
CA ALA A 288 -5.74 -0.31 5.39
C ALA A 288 -6.33 -1.44 4.51
N LEU A 289 -5.55 -2.47 4.23
CA LEU A 289 -5.96 -3.62 3.41
C LEU A 289 -7.03 -4.46 4.11
N ALA A 290 -6.97 -4.57 5.44
CA ALA A 290 -7.98 -5.23 6.25
C ALA A 290 -9.29 -4.44 6.32
N LEU A 291 -9.20 -3.13 6.58
CA LEU A 291 -10.38 -2.27 6.72
C LEU A 291 -11.15 -2.09 5.43
N TYR A 292 -10.50 -2.08 4.25
CA TYR A 292 -11.19 -1.90 2.97
C TYR A 292 -12.35 -2.90 2.76
N PRO A 293 -12.13 -4.22 2.66
CA PRO A 293 -13.24 -5.18 2.49
C PRO A 293 -14.19 -5.20 3.68
N LEU A 294 -13.72 -4.97 4.92
CA LEU A 294 -14.60 -4.92 6.09
C LEU A 294 -15.60 -3.76 5.97
N LEU A 295 -15.14 -2.58 5.56
CA LEU A 295 -15.99 -1.41 5.36
C LEU A 295 -16.80 -1.46 4.06
N GLU A 296 -16.43 -2.26 3.06
CA GLU A 296 -17.28 -2.52 1.90
C GLU A 296 -18.40 -3.53 2.21
N LEU A 297 -18.13 -4.53 3.05
CA LEU A 297 -19.02 -5.67 3.27
C LEU A 297 -19.88 -5.59 4.54
N GLU A 298 -19.48 -4.82 5.55
CA GLU A 298 -20.23 -4.74 6.81
C GLU A 298 -21.45 -3.83 6.72
N GLN A 299 -22.61 -4.43 7.04
CA GLN A 299 -23.94 -3.81 6.99
C GLN A 299 -24.53 -3.63 8.39
N ASP A 300 -24.09 -4.40 9.39
CA ASP A 300 -24.50 -4.20 10.77
C ASP A 300 -23.88 -2.91 11.32
N ALA A 301 -24.74 -1.96 11.71
CA ALA A 301 -24.31 -0.63 12.13
C ALA A 301 -23.40 -0.65 13.37
N THR A 302 -23.63 -1.59 14.29
CA THR A 302 -22.83 -1.71 15.53
C THR A 302 -21.42 -2.18 15.21
N THR A 303 -21.29 -3.25 14.43
CA THR A 303 -20.00 -3.80 14.02
C THR A 303 -19.25 -2.82 13.13
N ARG A 304 -19.95 -2.19 12.18
CA ARG A 304 -19.40 -1.16 11.31
C ARG A 304 -18.82 0.02 12.10
N ALA A 305 -19.45 0.42 13.20
CA ALA A 305 -18.96 1.52 14.03
C ALA A 305 -17.56 1.23 14.61
N HIS A 306 -17.27 -0.02 14.98
CA HIS A 306 -15.92 -0.42 15.41
C HIS A 306 -14.88 -0.26 14.30
N TYR A 307 -15.21 -0.64 13.05
CA TYR A 307 -14.30 -0.48 11.91
C TYR A 307 -14.07 0.99 11.56
N LEU A 308 -15.10 1.82 11.64
CA LEU A 308 -14.97 3.27 11.44
C LEU A 308 -14.14 3.91 12.56
N GLU A 309 -14.26 3.46 13.81
CA GLU A 309 -13.41 3.94 14.91
C GLU A 309 -11.94 3.50 14.73
N ALA A 310 -11.70 2.26 14.30
CA ALA A 310 -10.38 1.78 13.93
C ALA A 310 -9.78 2.64 12.79
N ALA A 311 -10.54 2.91 11.73
CA ALA A 311 -10.13 3.78 10.62
C ALA A 311 -9.83 5.21 11.09
N ARG A 312 -10.66 5.76 11.99
CA ARG A 312 -10.48 7.10 12.56
C ARG A 312 -9.19 7.18 13.37
N ARG A 313 -8.93 6.22 14.26
CA ARG A 313 -7.71 6.18 15.08
C ARG A 313 -6.47 5.93 14.26
N TRP A 314 -6.55 5.03 13.29
CA TRP A 314 -5.47 4.79 12.34
C TRP A 314 -5.10 6.06 11.57
N PHE A 315 -6.11 6.79 11.08
CA PHE A 315 -5.88 7.99 10.28
C PHE A 315 -5.46 9.21 11.11
N ARG A 316 -6.16 9.50 12.21
CA ARG A 316 -5.97 10.73 13.01
C ARG A 316 -5.02 10.57 14.19
N GLY A 317 -4.73 9.33 14.58
CA GLY A 317 -3.97 9.05 15.78
C GLY A 317 -4.75 9.28 17.07
N GLY A 318 -4.01 9.23 18.17
CA GLY A 318 -4.50 9.43 19.53
C GLY A 318 -3.58 10.37 20.28
N ARG A 319 -2.71 9.81 21.13
CA ARG A 319 -1.64 10.56 21.80
C ARG A 319 -0.58 11.03 20.81
N TYR A 320 -0.25 10.20 19.82
CA TYR A 320 0.65 10.56 18.73
C TYR A 320 -0.12 10.74 17.42
N PRO A 321 0.43 11.50 16.45
CA PRO A 321 -0.21 11.71 15.17
C PRO A 321 -0.48 10.40 14.41
N GLY A 322 -1.60 10.35 13.71
CA GLY A 322 -1.91 9.27 12.79
C GLY A 322 -1.23 9.46 11.43
N ILE A 323 -1.58 8.60 10.48
CA ILE A 323 -1.01 8.65 9.12
C ILE A 323 -1.44 9.91 8.33
N ASP A 324 -2.42 10.67 8.81
CA ASP A 324 -2.91 11.88 8.14
C ASP A 324 -1.84 12.97 7.98
N VAL A 325 -0.88 13.06 8.91
CA VAL A 325 0.26 14.01 8.81
C VAL A 325 1.39 13.49 7.93
N GLU A 326 1.44 12.19 7.66
CA GLU A 326 2.50 11.54 6.88
C GLU A 326 2.35 11.72 5.36
N ALA A 327 1.22 12.30 4.94
CA ALA A 327 0.83 12.52 3.55
C ALA A 327 0.88 11.22 2.70
N ASN A 328 0.50 10.08 3.30
CA ASN A 328 0.36 8.81 2.60
C ASN A 328 -0.88 8.87 1.69
N PRO A 329 -0.72 8.83 0.35
CA PRO A 329 -1.82 9.03 -0.57
C PRO A 329 -2.87 7.93 -0.52
N PHE A 330 -2.46 6.66 -0.39
CA PHE A 330 -3.41 5.55 -0.30
C PHE A 330 -4.27 5.64 0.96
N ALA A 331 -3.65 5.91 2.11
CA ALA A 331 -4.40 6.09 3.36
C ALA A 331 -5.33 7.31 3.32
N THR A 332 -4.86 8.42 2.74
CA THR A 332 -5.66 9.64 2.56
C THR A 332 -6.90 9.37 1.73
N PHE A 333 -6.75 8.71 0.59
CA PHE A 333 -7.87 8.42 -0.30
C PHE A 333 -8.83 7.38 0.29
N LEU A 334 -8.34 6.36 0.98
CA LEU A 334 -9.20 5.40 1.70
C LEU A 334 -10.03 6.08 2.78
N HIS A 335 -9.42 6.94 3.61
CA HIS A 335 -10.14 7.68 4.63
C HIS A 335 -11.21 8.58 4.01
N GLN A 336 -10.90 9.28 2.91
CA GLN A 336 -11.88 10.07 2.18
C GLN A 336 -13.02 9.21 1.64
N HIS A 337 -12.72 8.03 1.09
CA HIS A 337 -13.72 7.10 0.56
C HIS A 337 -14.70 6.65 1.65
N TRP A 338 -14.21 6.30 2.84
CA TRP A 338 -15.05 5.80 3.92
C TRP A 338 -15.84 6.88 4.66
N THR A 339 -15.32 8.11 4.74
CA THR A 339 -15.88 9.17 5.60
C THR A 339 -16.45 10.35 4.83
N GLY A 340 -16.11 10.51 3.56
CA GLY A 340 -16.37 11.71 2.77
C GLY A 340 -15.49 12.91 3.13
N ASN A 341 -14.63 12.82 4.15
CA ASN A 341 -13.77 13.92 4.57
C ASN A 341 -12.51 14.00 3.70
N ASN A 342 -12.31 15.14 3.04
CA ASN A 342 -11.24 15.39 2.08
C ASN A 342 -10.23 16.46 2.55
N ASP A 343 -10.20 16.80 3.85
CA ASP A 343 -9.29 17.82 4.41
C ASP A 343 -7.80 17.54 4.16
N ARG A 344 -7.43 16.28 3.92
CA ARG A 344 -6.07 15.84 3.61
C ARG A 344 -5.81 15.52 2.13
N ALA A 345 -6.82 15.58 1.27
CA ALA A 345 -6.74 15.11 -0.12
C ALA A 345 -5.57 15.72 -0.89
N GLU A 346 -5.37 17.04 -0.79
CA GLU A 346 -4.30 17.74 -1.50
C GLU A 346 -2.90 17.34 -1.00
N TYR A 347 -2.73 16.95 0.27
CA TYR A 347 -1.43 16.47 0.77
C TYR A 347 -1.07 15.12 0.13
N GLY A 348 -2.02 14.18 0.05
CA GLY A 348 -1.84 12.92 -0.64
C GLY A 348 -1.56 13.11 -2.14
N LEU A 349 -2.32 13.99 -2.80
CA LEU A 349 -2.13 14.30 -4.21
C LEU A 349 -0.75 14.93 -4.48
N ASN A 350 -0.30 15.82 -3.61
CA ASN A 350 1.02 16.42 -3.69
C ASN A 350 2.14 15.38 -3.51
N THR A 351 1.94 14.35 -2.67
CA THR A 351 2.87 13.22 -2.58
C THR A 351 3.02 12.50 -3.92
N LEU A 352 1.93 12.28 -4.67
CA LEU A 352 2.00 11.69 -6.00
C LEU A 352 2.72 12.61 -6.99
N ARG A 353 2.35 13.90 -7.04
CA ARG A 353 2.95 14.88 -7.95
C ARG A 353 4.47 14.96 -7.77
N ARG A 354 4.92 14.97 -6.51
CA ARG A 354 6.31 15.19 -6.13
C ARG A 354 7.14 13.93 -5.92
N LEU A 355 6.59 12.74 -6.15
CA LEU A 355 7.36 11.50 -6.03
C LEU A 355 8.54 11.54 -7.02
N PRO A 356 9.80 11.50 -6.53
CA PRO A 356 10.96 11.60 -7.41
C PRO A 356 11.31 10.24 -8.03
N LEU A 357 11.65 10.22 -9.32
CA LEU A 357 11.93 8.98 -10.07
C LEU A 357 13.16 8.23 -9.55
N ASP A 358 14.15 8.95 -9.01
CA ASP A 358 15.38 8.38 -8.42
C ASP A 358 15.16 7.69 -7.06
N MET A 359 13.96 7.81 -6.47
CA MET A 359 13.55 6.91 -5.38
C MET A 359 13.50 5.44 -5.83
N LYS A 360 13.22 5.20 -7.13
CA LYS A 360 12.98 3.87 -7.70
C LYS A 360 14.13 3.37 -8.56
N TRP A 361 14.73 4.27 -9.33
CA TRP A 361 15.64 3.91 -10.41
C TRP A 361 17.02 4.54 -10.26
N ASN A 362 18.02 3.92 -10.86
CA ASN A 362 19.36 4.49 -10.98
C ASN A 362 19.38 5.56 -12.09
N PRO A 363 20.38 6.48 -12.08
CA PRO A 363 20.48 7.54 -13.08
C PRO A 363 20.44 7.06 -14.53
N ASP A 364 21.11 5.94 -14.85
CA ASP A 364 21.14 5.39 -16.22
C ASP A 364 19.76 4.92 -16.70
N THR A 365 18.97 4.31 -15.81
CA THR A 365 17.58 3.90 -16.09
C THR A 365 16.71 5.13 -16.35
N ILE A 366 16.86 6.18 -15.53
CA ILE A 366 16.12 7.43 -15.70
C ILE A 366 16.49 8.09 -17.03
N ALA A 367 17.79 8.17 -17.36
CA ALA A 367 18.26 8.74 -18.62
C ALA A 367 17.71 7.96 -19.83
N THR A 368 17.70 6.63 -19.77
CA THR A 368 17.13 5.76 -20.81
C THR A 368 15.63 6.01 -20.98
N TYR A 369 14.90 6.17 -19.89
CA TYR A 369 13.46 6.47 -19.94
C TYR A 369 13.17 7.90 -20.37
N ALA A 370 13.98 8.87 -19.97
CA ALA A 370 13.88 10.27 -20.40
C ALA A 370 14.01 10.37 -21.92
N ASP A 371 14.99 9.68 -22.51
CA ASP A 371 15.15 9.58 -23.96
C ASP A 371 13.97 8.86 -24.63
N ARG A 372 13.59 7.68 -24.12
CA ARG A 372 12.52 6.85 -24.72
C ARG A 372 11.14 7.52 -24.68
N PHE A 373 10.82 8.26 -23.62
CA PHE A 373 9.47 8.79 -23.38
C PHE A 373 9.37 10.31 -23.46
N GLY A 374 10.48 11.03 -23.64
CA GLY A 374 10.50 12.46 -23.90
C GLY A 374 10.18 13.33 -22.68
N PHE A 375 10.87 13.10 -21.55
CA PHE A 375 10.76 13.94 -20.35
C PHE A 375 12.12 14.41 -19.84
N THR A 376 12.12 15.42 -18.99
CA THR A 376 13.32 15.91 -18.30
C THR A 376 13.28 15.51 -16.84
N PHE A 377 14.44 15.16 -16.27
CA PHE A 377 14.59 14.90 -14.86
C PHE A 377 15.80 15.62 -14.30
N THR A 378 15.66 16.25 -13.14
CA THR A 378 16.74 16.85 -12.36
C THR A 378 16.51 16.52 -10.89
N ALA A 379 17.42 15.74 -10.32
CA ALA A 379 17.31 15.32 -8.93
C ALA A 379 17.31 16.52 -7.98
N ASP A 380 16.32 16.59 -7.09
CA ASP A 380 16.30 17.58 -6.02
C ASP A 380 17.45 17.33 -5.03
N PRO A 381 18.16 18.38 -4.58
CA PRO A 381 19.13 18.24 -3.52
C PRO A 381 18.46 17.75 -2.23
N LEU A 382 19.15 16.87 -1.51
CA LEU A 382 18.74 16.43 -0.18
C LEU A 382 19.15 17.48 0.85
N LEU A 383 18.16 17.98 1.59
CA LEU A 383 18.37 18.96 2.63
C LEU A 383 18.47 18.26 4.00
N PRO A 384 19.35 18.71 4.90
CA PRO A 384 19.37 18.20 6.27
C PRO A 384 18.00 18.40 6.93
N SER A 385 17.44 17.34 7.54
CA SER A 385 16.22 17.49 8.33
C SER A 385 16.48 18.39 9.53
N ARG A 386 15.57 19.33 9.77
CA ARG A 386 15.63 20.27 10.91
C ARG A 386 14.43 20.16 11.84
N SER A 387 13.51 19.25 11.56
CA SER A 387 12.26 19.05 12.31
C SER A 387 12.08 17.59 12.72
N ASN A 388 11.20 17.37 13.69
CA ASN A 388 10.69 16.04 14.06
C ASN A 388 9.42 15.67 13.27
N ASP A 389 9.14 16.40 12.19
CA ASP A 389 7.98 16.17 11.33
C ASP A 389 8.29 15.14 10.23
N PRO A 390 7.27 14.50 9.62
CA PRO A 390 7.48 13.65 8.45
C PRO A 390 8.22 14.40 7.34
N LEU A 391 9.20 13.74 6.72
CA LEU A 391 9.88 14.27 5.55
C LEU A 391 8.90 14.35 4.36
N PRO A 392 8.88 15.47 3.63
CA PRO A 392 8.21 15.53 2.34
C PRO A 392 8.73 14.45 1.39
N ILE A 393 7.88 13.90 0.52
CA ILE A 393 8.26 12.79 -0.38
C ILE A 393 9.53 13.07 -1.19
N ALA A 394 9.72 14.31 -1.65
CA ALA A 394 10.90 14.73 -2.42
C ALA A 394 12.20 14.74 -1.59
N GLN A 395 12.10 14.75 -0.26
CA GLN A 395 13.24 14.70 0.66
C GLN A 395 13.44 13.30 1.26
N ARG A 396 12.58 12.34 0.91
CA ARG A 396 12.79 10.92 1.23
C ARG A 396 13.79 10.31 0.25
N GLY A 397 14.47 9.29 0.72
CA GLY A 397 15.48 8.51 0.04
C GLY A 397 14.92 7.28 -0.66
N ARG A 398 15.82 6.43 -1.14
CA ARG A 398 15.50 5.20 -1.86
C ARG A 398 14.78 4.22 -0.94
N THR A 399 13.61 3.77 -1.37
CA THR A 399 12.80 2.74 -0.69
C THR A 399 12.03 1.91 -1.70
N TRP A 400 11.69 0.68 -1.32
CA TRP A 400 10.89 -0.21 -2.17
C TRP A 400 9.42 0.22 -2.21
N SER A 401 8.90 0.75 -1.12
CA SER A 401 7.56 1.34 -1.05
C SER A 401 7.55 2.52 -0.08
N PHE A 402 7.13 3.70 -0.54
CA PHE A 402 6.96 4.85 0.34
C PHE A 402 5.71 4.74 1.23
N LEU A 403 4.82 3.77 0.97
CA LEU A 403 3.61 3.54 1.76
C LEU A 403 3.90 2.86 3.10
N VAL A 404 5.02 2.14 3.21
CA VAL A 404 5.45 1.40 4.42
C VAL A 404 6.75 1.93 5.02
N HIS A 405 7.41 2.86 4.32
CA HIS A 405 8.65 3.46 4.78
C HIS A 405 8.36 4.47 5.89
N ASN A 406 9.12 4.46 6.98
CA ASN A 406 8.98 5.44 8.05
C ASN A 406 9.31 6.85 7.52
N PRO A 407 8.32 7.75 7.38
CA PRO A 407 8.51 9.03 6.72
C PRO A 407 9.32 10.02 7.57
N TYR A 408 9.57 9.73 8.85
CA TYR A 408 10.43 10.52 9.73
C TYR A 408 11.92 10.18 9.53
N GLN A 409 12.23 9.18 8.70
CA GLN A 409 13.59 8.77 8.35
C GLN A 409 13.83 9.00 6.85
N VAL A 410 15.07 9.37 6.50
CA VAL A 410 15.44 9.61 5.10
C VAL A 410 15.30 8.33 4.27
N GLY A 411 15.75 7.17 4.75
CA GLY A 411 15.86 5.95 3.94
C GLY A 411 17.21 5.86 3.21
N GLY A 412 17.28 5.11 2.10
CA GLY A 412 18.53 4.90 1.37
C GLY A 412 18.99 6.13 0.58
N ASN A 413 20.27 6.22 0.21
CA ASN A 413 20.75 7.29 -0.65
C ASN A 413 20.15 7.15 -2.08
N ARG A 414 19.31 8.10 -2.51
CA ARG A 414 18.71 8.11 -3.86
C ARG A 414 19.57 8.78 -4.93
N LEU A 415 20.58 9.55 -4.52
CA LEU A 415 21.49 10.28 -5.41
C LEU A 415 22.67 9.43 -5.92
N GLU A 416 22.82 8.20 -5.41
CA GLU A 416 23.84 7.25 -5.82
C GLU A 416 23.21 6.01 -6.47
N SER A 417 23.95 5.39 -7.38
CA SER A 417 23.55 4.11 -7.98
C SER A 417 23.50 3.03 -6.92
N ALA A 418 22.40 2.27 -6.91
CA ALA A 418 22.20 1.15 -6.01
C ALA A 418 22.32 -0.19 -6.75
N PRO A 419 22.72 -1.27 -6.07
CA PRO A 419 22.69 -2.63 -6.64
C PRO A 419 21.27 -3.16 -6.88
N PHE A 420 20.24 -2.43 -6.42
CA PHE A 420 18.84 -2.77 -6.57
C PHE A 420 18.03 -1.58 -7.07
N GLU A 421 17.06 -1.87 -7.94
CA GLU A 421 15.99 -0.96 -8.33
C GLU A 421 14.64 -1.52 -7.89
N THR A 422 13.66 -0.64 -7.74
CA THR A 422 12.31 -0.97 -7.27
C THR A 422 11.26 -0.46 -8.25
N ASN A 423 10.06 -1.05 -8.22
CA ASN A 423 8.96 -0.64 -9.07
C ASN A 423 8.15 0.51 -8.44
N GLY A 424 7.24 1.10 -9.22
CA GLY A 424 6.33 2.16 -8.77
C GLY A 424 4.94 1.68 -8.32
N LEU A 425 4.78 0.45 -7.81
CA LEU A 425 3.47 -0.07 -7.41
C LEU A 425 2.79 0.79 -6.33
N ASP A 426 3.57 1.35 -5.41
CA ASP A 426 3.08 2.26 -4.37
C ASP A 426 2.43 3.54 -4.94
N PHE A 427 3.04 4.12 -5.98
CA PHE A 427 2.44 5.20 -6.76
C PHE A 427 1.17 4.70 -7.47
N LEU A 428 1.27 3.58 -8.19
CA LEU A 428 0.18 3.07 -9.03
C LEU A 428 -1.06 2.66 -8.21
N LEU A 429 -0.87 2.01 -7.06
CA LEU A 429 -1.94 1.62 -6.14
C LEU A 429 -2.74 2.85 -5.71
N SER A 430 -2.04 3.88 -5.23
CA SER A 430 -2.62 5.12 -4.75
C SER A 430 -3.30 5.89 -5.88
N TYR A 431 -2.64 6.01 -7.04
CA TYR A 431 -3.14 6.72 -8.20
C TYR A 431 -4.39 6.05 -8.78
N TRP A 432 -4.37 4.73 -9.01
CA TRP A 432 -5.50 4.03 -9.62
C TRP A 432 -6.70 3.90 -8.66
N PHE A 433 -6.46 3.76 -7.35
CA PHE A 433 -7.53 3.90 -6.37
C PHE A 433 -8.18 5.29 -6.45
N GLY A 434 -7.38 6.35 -6.43
CA GLY A 434 -7.89 7.72 -6.52
C GLY A 434 -8.64 7.98 -7.82
N ARG A 435 -8.12 7.51 -8.96
CA ARG A 435 -8.78 7.61 -10.28
C ARG A 435 -10.11 6.86 -10.33
N SER A 436 -10.19 5.64 -9.80
CA SER A 436 -11.43 4.85 -9.84
C SER A 436 -12.53 5.38 -8.91
N HIS A 437 -12.16 6.19 -7.90
CA HIS A 437 -13.09 6.80 -6.94
C HIS A 437 -13.25 8.32 -7.14
N GLY A 438 -12.77 8.88 -8.27
CA GLY A 438 -12.95 10.29 -8.62
C GLY A 438 -12.20 11.29 -7.73
N MET A 439 -11.12 10.87 -7.07
CA MET A 439 -10.28 11.70 -6.21
C MET A 439 -9.04 12.26 -6.92
N VAL A 440 -8.71 11.71 -8.09
CA VAL A 440 -7.62 12.17 -8.97
C VAL A 440 -8.22 12.43 -10.34
N ASP A 441 -7.97 13.61 -10.93
CA ASP A 441 -8.49 13.93 -12.26
C ASP A 441 -7.71 13.16 -13.35
N ALA A 442 -8.34 12.97 -14.50
CA ALA A 442 -7.65 12.47 -15.68
C ALA A 442 -6.62 13.44 -16.27
N ASN A 443 -6.77 14.73 -15.97
CA ASN A 443 -5.98 15.83 -16.52
C ASN A 443 -4.96 16.42 -15.53
N ASP A 444 -4.82 15.82 -14.34
CA ASP A 444 -3.87 16.24 -13.29
C ASP A 444 -2.40 15.93 -13.62
#